data_AF-A0A537CF84-F1
#
_entry.id   AF-A0A537CF84-F1
#
_cell.length_a   1.000
_cell.length_b   1.000
_cell.length_c   1.000
_cell.angle_alpha   90.00
_cell.angle_beta   90.00
_cell.angle_gamma   90.00
#
_symmetry.space_group_name_H-M   'P 1'
#
loop_
_entity.id
_entity.type
_entity.pdbx_description
1 polymer ?
#
loop_
_entity_poly.entity_id
_entity_poly.type
_entity_poly.pdbx_seq_one_letter_code
_entity_poly.pdbx_strand_id
1 'polypeptide(L)'
;MVDVATKQVQGVLRDLDGKATQEAGKASGPVREEFDSLKREAVTAMASFVEELSEEHSLSMDFALGRERFQKLLWVNDRINRPVEEVLAMGLQDLESNLKALRELAEKIGPGETVASVVDGIQENHPTSHRLIDETAEGLRDLELWLREHDLVSIPTGTRVRVVPTPLHMRATTTAAMSSPGPFEKEGLEGLYYVTPPEDSWDPKTREEWLRHLNYVTLKDISIHEVFPGHYTHRVFQREFGNSMTRKAYWNYAFGEGWAHYCEEMMLDEGYGNEQLRVIQLKEALLRDCRFIVSFWMHTQGLGVDEARQFIMENAHMERLARERFFHAHPSASAKEFHDRLLGLGGAPVGFLEELIV
;
A
#
# COMPACT_ATOMS: atom_id res chain seq x y z
N MET A 1 -4.23 13.25 -9.99
CA MET A 1 -4.83 14.14 -9.02
C MET A 1 -6.35 14.34 -9.12
N VAL A 2 -7.01 15.24 -9.88
CA VAL A 2 -8.49 15.43 -10.02
C VAL A 2 -9.42 14.29 -9.60
N ASP A 3 -9.59 13.14 -10.27
CA ASP A 3 -10.58 12.14 -9.75
C ASP A 3 -10.22 11.57 -8.36
N VAL A 4 -8.94 11.44 -8.01
CA VAL A 4 -8.44 10.96 -6.70
C VAL A 4 -8.58 12.06 -5.67
N ALA A 5 -8.15 13.27 -6.01
CA ALA A 5 -8.31 14.48 -5.20
C ALA A 5 -9.79 14.72 -4.91
N THR A 6 -10.66 14.55 -5.91
CA THR A 6 -12.11 14.61 -5.77
C THR A 6 -12.62 13.54 -4.81
N LYS A 7 -12.22 12.28 -4.97
CA LYS A 7 -12.61 11.20 -4.05
C LYS A 7 -12.14 11.44 -2.62
N GLN A 8 -10.91 11.91 -2.43
CA GLN A 8 -10.35 12.24 -1.12
C GLN A 8 -11.09 13.42 -0.48
N VAL A 9 -11.31 14.51 -1.24
CA VAL A 9 -12.07 15.66 -0.78
C VAL A 9 -13.49 15.24 -0.41
N GLN A 10 -14.17 14.46 -1.24
CA GLN A 10 -15.48 13.90 -0.91
C GLN A 10 -15.46 13.05 0.36
N GLY A 11 -14.40 12.25 0.56
CA GLY A 11 -14.19 11.48 1.79
C GLY A 11 -14.04 12.36 3.03
N VAL A 12 -13.25 13.43 2.93
CA VAL A 12 -13.07 14.42 4.01
C VAL A 12 -14.39 15.14 4.31
N LEU A 13 -15.12 15.58 3.28
CA LEU A 13 -16.41 16.25 3.43
C LEU A 13 -17.43 15.35 4.13
N ARG A 14 -17.50 14.06 3.77
CA ARG A 14 -18.36 13.07 4.46
C ARG A 14 -17.96 12.87 5.92
N ASP A 15 -16.66 12.87 6.24
CA ASP A 15 -16.19 12.74 7.62
C ASP A 15 -16.49 14.00 8.46
N LEU A 16 -16.34 15.18 7.85
CA LEU A 16 -16.71 16.48 8.45
C LEU A 16 -18.20 16.54 8.79
N ASP A 17 -19.07 16.13 7.86
CA ASP A 17 -20.53 16.09 8.08
C ASP A 17 -20.98 14.92 8.98
N GLY A 18 -20.16 13.87 9.06
CA GLY A 18 -20.39 12.71 9.91
C GLY A 18 -19.76 12.88 11.30
N LYS A 19 -18.64 12.18 11.52
CA LYS A 19 -18.02 12.02 12.83
C LYS A 19 -17.60 13.36 13.45
N ALA A 20 -17.02 14.27 12.68
CA ALA A 20 -16.56 15.54 13.24
C ALA A 20 -17.74 16.38 13.75
N THR A 21 -18.83 16.47 12.98
CA THR A 21 -20.07 17.15 13.40
C THR A 21 -20.69 16.46 14.63
N GLN A 22 -20.68 15.13 14.69
CA GLN A 22 -21.18 14.39 15.85
C GLN A 22 -20.36 14.68 17.13
N GLU A 23 -19.03 14.73 17.03
CA GLU A 23 -18.15 15.07 18.15
C GLU A 23 -18.30 16.54 18.57
N ALA A 24 -18.35 17.47 17.61
CA ALA A 24 -18.61 18.89 17.88
C ALA A 24 -19.98 19.11 18.57
N GLY A 25 -20.96 18.26 18.27
CA GLY A 25 -22.26 18.22 18.95
C GLY A 25 -22.18 17.96 20.46
N LYS A 26 -21.06 17.47 20.99
CA LYS A 26 -20.81 17.27 22.42
C LYS A 26 -20.23 18.52 23.11
N ALA A 27 -19.76 19.50 22.33
CA ALA A 27 -19.16 20.72 22.84
C ALA A 27 -20.19 21.77 23.27
N SER A 28 -19.70 22.81 23.95
CA SER A 28 -20.48 24.00 24.35
C SER A 28 -21.05 24.75 23.14
N GLY A 29 -22.10 25.55 23.35
CA GLY A 29 -22.73 26.36 22.30
C GLY A 29 -21.73 27.20 21.49
N PRO A 30 -20.87 28.01 22.13
CA PRO A 30 -19.89 28.84 21.41
C PRO A 30 -18.90 28.02 20.56
N VAL A 31 -18.39 26.90 21.09
CA VAL A 31 -17.46 26.03 20.36
C VAL A 31 -18.15 25.37 19.16
N ARG A 32 -19.43 25.02 19.30
CA ARG A 32 -20.21 24.44 18.21
C ARG A 32 -20.48 25.46 17.10
N GLU A 33 -20.85 26.69 17.48
CA GLU A 33 -21.06 27.78 16.53
C GLU A 33 -19.78 28.13 15.75
N GLU A 34 -18.65 28.18 16.46
CA GLU A 34 -17.32 28.37 15.84
C GLU A 34 -16.97 27.21 14.89
N PHE A 35 -17.14 25.96 15.34
CA PHE A 35 -16.95 24.78 14.50
C PHE A 35 -17.82 24.82 13.25
N ASP A 36 -19.11 25.13 13.37
CA ASP A 36 -20.03 25.19 12.23
C ASP A 36 -19.66 26.30 11.25
N SER A 37 -19.11 27.43 11.73
CA SER A 37 -18.58 28.50 10.86
C SER A 37 -17.35 28.03 10.10
N LEU A 38 -16.35 27.52 10.81
CA LEU A 38 -15.10 27.04 10.21
C LEU A 38 -15.34 25.86 9.25
N LYS A 39 -16.29 24.97 9.58
CA LYS A 39 -16.70 23.87 8.70
C LYS A 39 -17.23 24.42 7.38
N ARG A 40 -18.12 25.42 7.40
CA ARG A 40 -18.66 26.01 6.15
C ARG A 40 -17.54 26.62 5.29
N GLU A 41 -16.63 27.37 5.92
CA GLU A 41 -15.48 27.96 5.22
C GLU A 41 -14.57 26.89 4.60
N ALA A 42 -14.26 25.83 5.35
CA ALA A 42 -13.44 24.72 4.87
C ALA A 42 -14.12 23.97 3.72
N VAL A 43 -15.42 23.68 3.82
CA VAL A 43 -16.19 23.01 2.76
C VAL A 43 -16.16 23.83 1.47
N THR A 44 -16.39 25.15 1.57
CA THR A 44 -16.30 26.05 0.41
C THR A 44 -14.90 26.05 -0.20
N ALA A 45 -13.86 26.20 0.62
CA ALA A 45 -12.47 26.22 0.14
C ALA A 45 -12.08 24.90 -0.56
N MET A 46 -12.46 23.75 -0.01
CA MET A 46 -12.18 22.44 -0.61
C MET A 46 -12.97 22.21 -1.90
N ALA A 47 -14.22 22.66 -1.97
CA ALA A 47 -15.02 22.57 -3.18
C ALA A 47 -14.43 23.43 -4.30
N SER A 48 -14.07 24.69 -3.99
CA SER A 48 -13.40 25.59 -4.95
C SER A 48 -12.06 25.03 -5.44
N PHE A 49 -11.26 24.43 -4.55
CA PHE A 49 -10.01 23.78 -4.94
C PHE A 49 -10.21 22.65 -5.96
N VAL A 50 -11.23 21.80 -5.78
CA VAL A 50 -11.55 20.73 -6.75
C VAL A 50 -12.04 21.30 -8.07
N GLU A 51 -12.86 22.35 -8.04
CA GLU A 51 -13.34 23.05 -9.24
C GLU A 51 -12.16 23.64 -10.03
N GLU A 52 -11.27 24.39 -9.37
CA GLU A 52 -10.06 24.98 -9.98
C GLU A 52 -9.09 23.91 -10.52
N LEU A 53 -8.94 22.78 -9.83
CA LEU A 53 -8.16 21.64 -10.31
C LEU A 53 -8.78 20.99 -11.56
N SER A 54 -10.10 21.03 -11.69
CA SER A 54 -10.84 20.43 -12.80
C SER A 54 -10.88 21.31 -14.04
N GLU A 55 -10.51 22.60 -13.92
CA GLU A 55 -10.32 23.48 -15.07
C GLU A 55 -9.13 22.98 -15.92
N GLU A 56 -9.22 23.16 -17.24
CA GLU A 56 -8.30 22.56 -18.21
C GLU A 56 -6.89 23.17 -18.11
N HIS A 57 -6.03 22.55 -17.30
CA HIS A 57 -4.61 22.87 -17.25
C HIS A 57 -3.89 22.15 -18.40
N SER A 58 -3.15 22.89 -19.22
CA SER A 58 -2.24 22.30 -20.20
C SER A 58 -1.04 21.69 -19.46
N LEU A 59 -1.22 20.51 -18.91
CA LEU A 59 -0.16 19.81 -18.20
C LEU A 59 0.85 19.28 -19.22
N SER A 60 2.11 19.70 -19.06
CA SER A 60 3.21 19.07 -19.77
C SER A 60 3.38 17.66 -19.21
N MET A 61 3.34 16.65 -20.09
CA MET A 61 3.74 15.28 -19.73
C MET A 61 5.26 15.14 -19.53
N ASP A 62 6.01 16.24 -19.48
CA ASP A 62 7.44 16.26 -19.17
C ASP A 62 7.68 16.15 -17.66
N PHE A 63 7.32 14.99 -17.11
CA PHE A 63 7.45 14.66 -15.69
C PHE A 63 8.87 14.13 -15.35
N ALA A 64 9.67 13.82 -16.37
CA ALA A 64 10.94 13.15 -16.18
C ALA A 64 11.96 14.09 -15.53
N LEU A 65 12.47 13.70 -14.36
CA LEU A 65 13.50 14.47 -13.65
C LEU A 65 14.81 14.61 -14.45
N GLY A 66 15.10 13.65 -15.33
CA GLY A 66 16.39 13.50 -15.98
C GLY A 66 17.44 12.91 -15.04
N ARG A 67 18.47 12.28 -15.63
CA ARG A 67 19.51 11.53 -14.91
C ARG A 67 20.16 12.32 -13.76
N GLU A 68 20.53 13.59 -13.99
CA GLU A 68 21.26 14.38 -12.99
C GLU A 68 20.42 14.66 -11.74
N ARG A 69 19.15 15.07 -11.91
CA ARG A 69 18.25 15.33 -10.78
C ARG A 69 17.88 14.02 -10.08
N PHE A 70 17.69 12.94 -10.83
CA PHE A 70 17.42 11.63 -10.27
C PHE A 70 18.60 11.11 -9.42
N GLN A 71 19.85 11.29 -9.88
CA GLN A 71 21.04 10.97 -9.08
C GLN A 71 21.08 11.78 -7.77
N LYS A 72 20.72 13.07 -7.82
CA LYS A 72 20.63 13.92 -6.62
C LYS A 72 19.52 13.44 -5.69
N LEU A 73 18.37 13.02 -6.22
CA LEU A 73 17.26 12.48 -5.44
C LEU A 73 17.68 11.25 -4.62
N LEU A 74 18.38 10.29 -5.24
CA LEU A 74 18.93 9.11 -4.56
C LEU A 74 19.83 9.48 -3.37
N TRP A 75 20.62 10.55 -3.51
CA TRP A 75 21.47 11.03 -2.41
C TRP A 75 20.70 11.81 -1.35
N VAL A 76 19.79 12.71 -1.75
CA VAL A 76 19.05 13.57 -0.81
C VAL A 76 18.14 12.74 0.07
N ASN A 77 17.44 11.78 -0.50
CA ASN A 77 16.51 10.94 0.25
C ASN A 77 17.25 9.90 1.08
N ASP A 78 18.18 9.15 0.46
CA ASP A 78 18.66 7.89 1.02
C ASP A 78 20.19 7.78 1.09
N ARG A 79 20.90 8.88 0.82
CA ARG A 79 22.38 8.96 0.82
C ARG A 79 23.05 7.96 -0.13
N ILE A 80 22.33 7.51 -1.16
CA ILE A 80 22.85 6.60 -2.17
C ILE A 80 23.77 7.39 -3.12
N ASN A 81 25.08 7.16 -2.98
CA ASN A 81 26.12 7.76 -3.84
C ASN A 81 26.44 6.92 -5.09
N ARG A 82 25.89 5.70 -5.19
CA ARG A 82 26.09 4.82 -6.34
C ARG A 82 25.48 5.46 -7.60
N PRO A 83 26.11 5.28 -8.79
CA PRO A 83 25.53 5.72 -10.05
C PRO A 83 24.12 5.16 -10.26
N VAL A 84 23.22 5.95 -10.86
CA VAL A 84 21.86 5.54 -11.26
C VAL A 84 21.86 4.17 -11.94
N GLU A 85 22.81 3.95 -12.85
CA GLU A 85 22.91 2.72 -13.64
C GLU A 85 23.27 1.49 -12.79
N GLU A 86 24.13 1.66 -11.77
CA GLU A 86 24.49 0.58 -10.84
C GLU A 86 23.30 0.21 -9.96
N VAL A 87 22.57 1.21 -9.47
CA VAL A 87 21.39 1.01 -8.63
C VAL A 87 20.25 0.35 -9.42
N LEU A 88 20.05 0.76 -10.68
CA LEU A 88 19.11 0.10 -11.60
C LEU A 88 19.51 -1.35 -11.86
N ALA A 89 20.80 -1.63 -12.07
CA ALA A 89 21.29 -2.99 -12.29
C ALA A 89 21.02 -3.91 -11.09
N MET A 90 21.12 -3.39 -9.85
CA MET A 90 20.74 -4.13 -8.65
C MET A 90 19.25 -4.50 -8.65
N GLY A 91 18.36 -3.55 -8.97
CA GLY A 91 16.92 -3.84 -9.06
C GLY A 91 16.58 -4.85 -10.15
N LEU A 92 17.26 -4.79 -11.30
CA LEU A 92 17.09 -5.78 -12.38
C LEU A 92 17.56 -7.18 -11.97
N GLN A 93 18.66 -7.27 -11.22
CA GLN A 93 19.16 -8.53 -10.69
C GLN A 93 18.22 -9.12 -9.64
N ASP A 94 17.62 -8.28 -8.80
CA ASP A 94 16.64 -8.71 -7.79
C ASP A 94 15.37 -9.25 -8.47
N LEU A 95 14.84 -8.51 -9.46
CA LEU A 95 13.71 -8.95 -10.28
C LEU A 95 13.94 -10.32 -10.91
N GLU A 96 15.11 -10.54 -11.53
CA GLU A 96 15.46 -11.83 -12.15
C GLU A 96 15.50 -12.95 -11.11
N SER A 97 16.07 -12.68 -9.93
CA SER A 97 16.20 -13.64 -8.84
C SER A 97 14.83 -14.01 -8.27
N ASN A 98 13.97 -13.02 -8.02
CA ASN A 98 12.61 -13.20 -7.52
C ASN A 98 11.72 -13.92 -8.54
N LEU A 99 11.84 -13.61 -9.84
CA LEU A 99 11.11 -14.30 -10.91
C LEU A 99 11.49 -15.77 -10.98
N LYS A 100 12.79 -16.07 -10.86
CA LYS A 100 13.28 -17.44 -10.86
C LYS A 100 12.75 -18.20 -9.64
N ALA A 101 12.89 -17.63 -8.44
CA ALA A 101 12.41 -18.25 -7.20
C ALA A 101 10.90 -18.53 -7.25
N LEU A 102 10.12 -17.57 -7.75
CA LEU A 102 8.67 -17.72 -7.86
C LEU A 102 8.28 -18.84 -8.83
N ARG A 103 8.96 -18.95 -9.97
CA ARG A 103 8.71 -20.02 -10.96
C ARG A 103 9.06 -21.40 -10.40
N GLU A 104 10.20 -21.53 -9.75
CA GLU A 104 10.62 -22.79 -9.11
C GLU A 104 9.65 -23.21 -8.00
N LEU A 105 9.17 -22.25 -7.22
CA LEU A 105 8.22 -22.50 -6.15
C LEU A 105 6.82 -22.83 -6.67
N ALA A 106 6.36 -22.14 -7.72
CA ALA A 106 5.09 -22.45 -8.36
C ALA A 106 5.07 -23.87 -8.95
N GLU A 107 6.15 -24.29 -9.63
CA GLU A 107 6.30 -25.66 -10.14
C GLU A 107 6.32 -26.70 -9.01
N LYS A 108 6.87 -26.36 -7.84
CA LYS A 108 6.85 -27.24 -6.66
C LYS A 108 5.44 -27.41 -6.08
N ILE A 109 4.68 -26.32 -5.97
CA ILE A 109 3.33 -26.31 -5.38
C ILE A 109 2.31 -26.92 -6.34
N GLY A 110 2.37 -26.57 -7.62
CA GLY A 110 1.49 -27.05 -8.68
C GLY A 110 2.28 -27.45 -9.92
N PRO A 111 2.81 -28.69 -9.98
CA PRO A 111 3.60 -29.15 -11.12
C PRO A 111 2.83 -29.03 -12.44
N GLY A 112 3.41 -28.30 -13.41
CA GLY A 112 2.78 -28.03 -14.71
C GLY A 112 1.70 -26.94 -14.70
N GLU A 113 1.41 -26.34 -13.54
CA GLU A 113 0.55 -25.16 -13.45
C GLU A 113 1.32 -23.86 -13.75
N THR A 114 0.59 -22.81 -14.12
CA THR A 114 1.19 -21.47 -14.24
C THR A 114 1.26 -20.79 -12.87
N VAL A 115 2.21 -19.86 -12.68
CA VAL A 115 2.27 -18.99 -11.48
C VAL A 115 0.91 -18.36 -11.18
N ALA A 116 0.19 -17.91 -12.21
CA ALA A 116 -1.14 -17.33 -12.06
C ALA A 116 -2.16 -18.33 -11.47
N SER A 117 -2.17 -19.59 -11.93
CA SER A 117 -3.04 -20.64 -11.39
C SER A 117 -2.77 -20.91 -9.91
N VAL A 118 -1.48 -20.99 -9.53
CA VAL A 118 -1.08 -21.19 -8.13
C VAL A 118 -1.53 -20.02 -7.26
N VAL A 119 -1.35 -18.79 -7.71
CA VAL A 119 -1.81 -17.58 -6.99
C VAL A 119 -3.33 -17.55 -6.90
N ASP A 120 -4.04 -17.84 -7.99
CA ASP A 120 -5.51 -17.91 -8.00
C ASP A 120 -6.02 -18.93 -6.97
N GLY A 121 -5.37 -20.09 -6.87
CA GLY A 121 -5.68 -21.11 -5.88
C GLY A 121 -5.46 -20.67 -4.43
N ILE A 122 -4.40 -19.87 -4.17
CA ILE A 122 -4.17 -19.27 -2.84
C ILE A 122 -5.29 -18.27 -2.50
N GLN A 123 -5.71 -17.48 -3.49
CA GLN A 123 -6.71 -16.44 -3.33
C GLN A 123 -8.12 -16.97 -3.04
N GLU A 124 -8.44 -18.23 -3.36
CA GLU A 124 -9.73 -18.85 -3.04
C GLU A 124 -10.03 -18.89 -1.54
N ASN A 125 -8.99 -18.92 -0.70
CA ASN A 125 -9.15 -19.01 0.75
C ASN A 125 -9.06 -17.62 1.39
N HIS A 126 -10.18 -16.92 1.45
CA HIS A 126 -10.28 -15.57 1.95
C HIS A 126 -11.40 -15.39 2.99
N PRO A 127 -11.30 -14.35 3.84
CA PRO A 127 -12.38 -14.00 4.75
C PRO A 127 -13.61 -13.53 3.98
N THR A 128 -14.76 -13.60 4.65
CA THR A 128 -15.96 -12.88 4.20
C THR A 128 -15.88 -11.41 4.60
N SER A 129 -16.62 -10.53 3.92
CA SER A 129 -16.64 -9.08 4.23
C SER A 129 -16.91 -8.77 5.70
N HIS A 130 -17.83 -9.50 6.34
CA HIS A 130 -18.18 -9.29 7.76
C HIS A 130 -17.15 -9.86 8.75
N ARG A 131 -16.26 -10.75 8.30
CA ARG A 131 -15.23 -11.39 9.13
C ARG A 131 -13.84 -10.82 8.92
N LEU A 132 -13.61 -10.08 7.83
CA LEU A 132 -12.29 -9.55 7.43
C LEU A 132 -11.51 -8.92 8.59
N ILE A 133 -12.14 -8.02 9.34
CA ILE A 133 -11.46 -7.31 10.45
C ILE A 133 -11.14 -8.27 11.61
N ASP A 134 -12.10 -9.10 12.01
CA ASP A 134 -11.96 -10.01 13.14
C ASP A 134 -10.92 -11.10 12.86
N GLU A 135 -10.95 -11.69 11.67
CA GLU A 135 -10.02 -12.76 11.26
C GLU A 135 -8.63 -12.23 10.97
N THR A 136 -8.50 -10.99 10.50
CA THR A 136 -7.18 -10.33 10.47
C THR A 136 -6.63 -10.10 11.87
N ALA A 137 -7.49 -9.73 12.83
CA ALA A 137 -7.08 -9.59 14.23
C ALA A 137 -6.71 -10.93 14.89
N GLU A 138 -7.37 -12.02 14.51
CA GLU A 138 -6.99 -13.39 14.89
C GLU A 138 -5.60 -13.74 14.34
N GLY A 139 -5.37 -13.56 13.03
CA GLY A 139 -4.08 -13.81 12.40
C GLY A 139 -2.93 -12.97 12.96
N LEU A 140 -3.19 -11.71 13.32
CA LEU A 140 -2.20 -10.84 13.97
C LEU A 140 -1.81 -11.35 15.36
N ARG A 141 -2.75 -11.92 16.13
CA ARG A 141 -2.44 -12.53 17.43
C ARG A 141 -1.55 -13.76 17.27
N ASP A 142 -1.84 -14.60 16.28
CA ASP A 142 -1.01 -15.79 16.00
C ASP A 142 0.41 -15.40 15.58
N LEU A 143 0.55 -14.35 14.77
CA LEU A 143 1.84 -13.77 14.40
C LEU A 143 2.63 -13.24 15.60
N GLU A 144 1.98 -12.48 16.49
CA GLU A 144 2.62 -11.99 17.72
C GLU A 144 3.08 -13.13 18.62
N LEU A 145 2.23 -14.16 18.82
CA LEU A 145 2.57 -15.33 19.62
C LEU A 145 3.79 -16.06 19.06
N TRP A 146 3.80 -16.31 17.75
CA TRP A 146 4.91 -17.00 17.09
C TRP A 146 6.23 -16.23 17.28
N LEU A 147 6.23 -14.91 17.09
CA LEU A 147 7.42 -14.07 17.30
C LEU A 147 7.95 -14.13 18.74
N ARG A 148 7.05 -14.14 19.73
CA ARG A 148 7.44 -14.24 21.14
C ARG A 148 8.01 -15.60 21.51
N GLU A 149 7.54 -16.67 20.86
CA GLU A 149 8.04 -18.03 21.07
C GLU A 149 9.41 -18.28 20.43
N HIS A 150 9.71 -17.62 19.31
CA HIS A 150 10.94 -17.83 18.53
C HIS A 150 12.06 -16.83 18.85
N ASP A 151 11.80 -15.83 19.71
CA ASP A 151 12.77 -14.83 20.17
C ASP A 151 13.52 -14.09 19.04
N LEU A 152 12.84 -13.84 17.91
CA LEU A 152 13.43 -13.16 16.74
C LEU A 152 13.52 -11.64 16.93
N VAL A 153 12.49 -11.04 17.54
CA VAL A 153 12.49 -9.63 17.92
C VAL A 153 11.77 -9.45 19.25
N SER A 154 12.33 -8.61 20.11
CA SER A 154 11.66 -8.27 21.37
C SER A 154 10.45 -7.37 21.08
N ILE A 155 9.23 -7.81 21.38
CA ILE A 155 8.05 -6.94 21.30
C ILE A 155 7.88 -6.24 22.66
N PRO A 156 8.04 -4.90 22.75
CA PRO A 156 8.01 -4.20 24.02
C PRO A 156 6.73 -4.46 24.83
N THR A 157 6.86 -4.52 26.16
CA THR A 157 5.71 -4.80 27.04
C THR A 157 4.69 -3.65 26.98
N GLY A 158 3.39 -3.98 26.95
CA GLY A 158 2.32 -2.98 26.93
C GLY A 158 1.96 -2.46 25.54
N THR A 159 2.66 -2.94 24.50
CA THR A 159 2.30 -2.78 23.09
C THR A 159 0.88 -3.28 22.85
N ARG A 160 0.06 -2.49 22.12
CA ARG A 160 -1.33 -2.83 21.80
C ARG A 160 -1.60 -2.44 20.35
N VAL A 161 -2.10 -3.37 19.54
CA VAL A 161 -2.55 -3.08 18.18
C VAL A 161 -3.99 -3.53 18.04
N ARG A 162 -4.81 -2.69 17.44
CA ARG A 162 -6.18 -3.02 17.06
C ARG A 162 -6.31 -3.00 15.55
N VAL A 163 -6.84 -4.09 15.01
CA VAL A 163 -7.30 -4.10 13.63
C VAL A 163 -8.63 -3.38 13.57
N VAL A 164 -8.71 -2.39 12.67
CA VAL A 164 -9.88 -1.53 12.50
C VAL A 164 -10.13 -1.27 11.02
N PRO A 165 -11.39 -1.02 10.62
CA PRO A 165 -11.67 -0.67 9.24
C PRO A 165 -11.02 0.67 8.89
N THR A 166 -10.43 0.74 7.70
CA THR A 166 -9.87 1.98 7.16
C THR A 166 -10.94 3.10 7.16
N PRO A 167 -10.62 4.32 7.65
CA PRO A 167 -11.52 5.46 7.60
C PRO A 167 -11.93 5.81 6.16
N LEU A 168 -13.18 6.25 5.96
CA LEU A 168 -13.74 6.51 4.62
C LEU A 168 -12.87 7.44 3.75
N HIS A 169 -12.28 8.48 4.35
CA HIS A 169 -11.43 9.43 3.63
C HIS A 169 -10.09 8.83 3.16
N MET A 170 -9.68 7.67 3.69
CA MET A 170 -8.43 6.98 3.32
C MET A 170 -8.65 5.81 2.35
N ARG A 171 -9.88 5.28 2.23
CA ARG A 171 -10.17 4.04 1.48
C ARG A 171 -9.89 4.13 -0.01
N ALA A 172 -9.91 5.33 -0.59
CA ALA A 172 -9.64 5.54 -2.00
C ALA A 172 -8.19 5.18 -2.42
N THR A 173 -7.26 5.17 -1.47
CA THR A 173 -5.81 4.99 -1.73
C THR A 173 -5.13 3.99 -0.80
N THR A 174 -5.89 3.35 0.08
CA THR A 174 -5.34 2.51 1.14
C THR A 174 -5.98 1.14 1.09
N THR A 175 -5.18 0.09 0.93
CA THR A 175 -5.64 -1.30 1.07
C THR A 175 -5.53 -1.74 2.54
N ALA A 176 -4.35 -1.55 3.12
CA ALA A 176 -4.07 -1.69 4.54
C ALA A 176 -2.99 -0.66 4.91
N ALA A 177 -2.94 -0.25 6.18
CA ALA A 177 -1.93 0.69 6.65
C ALA A 177 -1.80 0.68 8.17
N MET A 178 -0.60 1.00 8.65
CA MET A 178 -0.34 1.16 10.07
C MET A 178 -0.38 2.63 10.53
N SER A 179 -1.25 2.94 11.50
CA SER A 179 -1.17 4.17 12.29
C SER A 179 -0.53 3.86 13.64
N SER A 180 0.74 4.22 13.74
CA SER A 180 1.54 4.02 14.96
C SER A 180 1.53 5.25 15.86
N PRO A 181 1.67 5.08 17.19
CA PRO A 181 1.84 6.20 18.09
C PRO A 181 3.07 7.03 17.70
N GLY A 182 2.94 8.36 17.82
CA GLY A 182 4.03 9.28 17.55
C GLY A 182 5.24 9.01 18.45
N PRO A 183 6.47 9.28 17.97
CA PRO A 183 7.71 8.98 18.69
C PRO A 183 7.90 9.77 19.99
N PHE A 184 7.04 10.77 20.24
CA PHE A 184 7.02 11.60 21.44
C PHE A 184 5.77 11.39 22.32
N GLU A 185 4.86 10.51 21.93
CA GLU A 185 3.67 10.21 22.72
C GLU A 185 4.04 9.50 24.02
N LYS A 186 3.49 9.99 25.13
CA LYS A 186 3.79 9.50 26.48
C LYS A 186 2.79 8.46 26.97
N GLU A 187 1.57 8.50 26.47
CA GLU A 187 0.44 7.64 26.87
C GLU A 187 -0.24 7.09 25.61
N GLY A 188 -0.94 5.96 25.72
CA GLY A 188 -1.79 5.44 24.64
C GLY A 188 -1.04 4.84 23.46
N LEU A 189 -0.17 3.85 23.68
CA LEU A 189 0.60 3.13 22.63
C LEU A 189 -0.25 2.22 21.72
N GLU A 190 -1.53 2.53 21.61
CA GLU A 190 -2.44 1.79 20.73
C GLU A 190 -2.11 2.12 19.28
N GLY A 191 -1.60 1.13 18.56
CA GLY A 191 -1.51 1.16 17.11
C GLY A 191 -2.84 0.80 16.49
N LEU A 192 -3.25 1.51 15.45
CA LEU A 192 -4.39 1.17 14.62
C LEU A 192 -3.89 0.54 13.32
N TYR A 193 -4.16 -0.75 13.15
CA TYR A 193 -3.90 -1.47 11.91
C TYR A 193 -5.16 -1.38 11.04
N TYR A 194 -5.11 -0.51 10.05
CA TYR A 194 -6.21 -0.30 9.11
C TYR A 194 -6.24 -1.40 8.06
N VAL A 195 -7.41 -1.98 7.86
CA VAL A 195 -7.70 -2.91 6.76
C VAL A 195 -8.95 -2.39 6.05
N THR A 196 -8.90 -2.24 4.74
CA THR A 196 -9.99 -1.65 3.97
C THR A 196 -11.03 -2.71 3.63
N PRO A 197 -12.25 -2.64 4.19
CA PRO A 197 -13.32 -3.53 3.79
C PRO A 197 -13.84 -3.18 2.40
N PRO A 198 -14.49 -4.13 1.70
CA PRO A 198 -15.21 -3.83 0.48
C PRO A 198 -16.26 -2.72 0.68
N GLU A 199 -16.48 -1.88 -0.33
CA GLU A 199 -17.54 -0.89 -0.26
C GLU A 199 -18.93 -1.53 -0.45
N ASP A 200 -19.92 -0.99 0.27
CA ASP A 200 -21.31 -1.47 0.19
C ASP A 200 -21.88 -1.31 -1.22
N SER A 201 -21.44 -0.29 -1.96
CA SER A 201 -21.86 0.02 -3.32
C SER A 201 -21.22 -0.85 -4.40
N TRP A 202 -20.21 -1.66 -4.06
CA TRP A 202 -19.57 -2.54 -5.05
C TRP A 202 -20.50 -3.69 -5.45
N ASP A 203 -20.47 -4.03 -6.74
CA ASP A 203 -21.15 -5.21 -7.24
C ASP A 203 -20.53 -6.50 -6.65
N PRO A 204 -21.25 -7.64 -6.67
CA PRO A 204 -20.77 -8.87 -6.06
C PRO A 204 -19.41 -9.35 -6.58
N LYS A 205 -19.10 -9.09 -7.86
CA LYS A 205 -17.84 -9.53 -8.47
C LYS A 205 -16.67 -8.69 -7.96
N THR A 206 -16.80 -7.37 -7.98
CA THR A 206 -15.76 -6.47 -7.45
C THR A 206 -15.48 -6.73 -5.96
N ARG A 207 -16.54 -6.99 -5.19
CA ARG A 207 -16.42 -7.37 -3.77
C ARG A 207 -15.64 -8.66 -3.58
N GLU A 208 -15.93 -9.67 -4.38
CA GLU A 208 -15.24 -10.96 -4.34
C GLU A 208 -13.76 -10.80 -4.71
N GLU A 209 -13.47 -10.10 -5.80
CA GLU A 209 -12.08 -9.82 -6.23
C GLU A 209 -11.27 -9.10 -5.14
N TRP A 210 -11.89 -8.17 -4.41
CA TRP A 210 -11.24 -7.50 -3.27
C TRP A 210 -10.96 -8.44 -2.09
N LEU A 211 -11.90 -9.31 -1.75
CA LEU A 211 -11.70 -10.26 -0.65
C LEU A 211 -10.64 -11.31 -1.01
N ARG A 212 -10.61 -11.79 -2.26
CA ARG A 212 -9.54 -12.64 -2.79
C ARG A 212 -8.17 -11.96 -2.76
N HIS A 213 -8.12 -10.66 -3.06
CA HIS A 213 -6.89 -9.88 -2.89
C HIS A 213 -6.45 -9.85 -1.42
N LEU A 214 -7.40 -9.73 -0.49
CA LEU A 214 -7.21 -9.81 0.96
C LEU A 214 -7.39 -11.24 1.51
N ASN A 215 -6.93 -12.26 0.79
CA ASN A 215 -6.97 -13.64 1.27
C ASN A 215 -6.09 -13.83 2.53
N TYR A 216 -6.27 -14.94 3.26
CA TYR A 216 -5.58 -15.13 4.54
C TYR A 216 -4.05 -15.17 4.41
N VAL A 217 -3.51 -15.65 3.30
CA VAL A 217 -2.06 -15.70 3.10
C VAL A 217 -1.51 -14.30 2.84
N THR A 218 -2.19 -13.51 2.00
CA THR A 218 -1.85 -12.10 1.79
C THR A 218 -2.00 -11.28 3.07
N LEU A 219 -3.05 -11.48 3.85
CA LEU A 219 -3.23 -10.78 5.13
C LEU A 219 -2.12 -11.09 6.12
N LYS A 220 -1.53 -12.30 6.11
CA LYS A 220 -0.35 -12.62 6.93
C LYS A 220 0.87 -11.82 6.50
N ASP A 221 1.16 -11.78 5.19
CA ASP A 221 2.27 -11.01 4.64
C ASP A 221 2.13 -9.50 4.94
N ILE A 222 0.94 -8.93 4.71
CA ILE A 222 0.63 -7.54 5.06
C ILE A 222 0.77 -7.31 6.57
N SER A 223 0.34 -8.24 7.43
CA SER A 223 0.46 -8.08 8.88
C SER A 223 1.92 -8.11 9.35
N ILE A 224 2.79 -8.86 8.64
CA ILE A 224 4.24 -8.84 8.84
C ILE A 224 4.80 -7.46 8.49
N HIS A 225 4.42 -6.93 7.32
CA HIS A 225 4.86 -5.63 6.82
C HIS A 225 4.41 -4.46 7.70
N GLU A 226 3.12 -4.39 8.01
CA GLU A 226 2.51 -3.26 8.70
C GLU A 226 2.75 -3.28 10.21
N VAL A 227 2.78 -4.48 10.81
CA VAL A 227 2.71 -4.60 12.27
C VAL A 227 3.96 -5.27 12.86
N PHE A 228 4.02 -6.60 12.81
CA PHE A 228 5.02 -7.39 13.53
C PHE A 228 5.78 -8.32 12.57
N PRO A 229 7.11 -8.21 12.39
CA PRO A 229 8.02 -7.25 13.00
C PRO A 229 8.25 -5.97 12.16
N GLY A 230 7.36 -5.62 11.23
CA GLY A 230 7.51 -4.49 10.30
C GLY A 230 7.31 -3.09 10.91
N HIS A 231 6.47 -2.26 10.27
CA HIS A 231 6.38 -0.83 10.55
C HIS A 231 6.09 -0.48 12.00
N TYR A 232 5.05 -1.07 12.60
CA TYR A 232 4.69 -0.76 13.98
C TYR A 232 5.82 -1.11 14.95
N THR A 233 6.45 -2.27 14.77
CA THR A 233 7.59 -2.69 15.59
C THR A 233 8.74 -1.69 15.47
N HIS A 234 9.10 -1.29 14.25
CA HIS A 234 10.13 -0.28 14.04
C HIS A 234 9.79 1.05 14.75
N ARG A 235 8.53 1.52 14.67
CA ARG A 235 8.08 2.75 15.33
C ARG A 235 8.14 2.66 16.85
N VAL A 236 7.70 1.55 17.43
CA VAL A 236 7.76 1.32 18.88
C VAL A 236 9.22 1.29 19.35
N PHE A 237 10.12 0.64 18.61
CA PHE A 237 11.56 0.65 18.92
C PHE A 237 12.18 2.05 18.82
N GLN A 238 11.83 2.80 17.78
CA GLN A 238 12.28 4.18 17.60
C GLN A 238 11.87 5.05 18.79
N ARG A 239 10.65 4.86 19.32
CA ARG A 239 10.15 5.56 20.50
C ARG A 239 10.88 5.14 21.78
N GLU A 240 10.97 3.84 22.06
CA GLU A 240 11.52 3.28 23.31
C GLU A 240 13.05 3.46 23.39
N PHE A 241 13.77 3.11 22.33
CA PHE A 241 15.23 3.05 22.33
C PHE A 241 15.90 4.20 21.59
N GLY A 242 15.14 5.04 20.88
CA GLY A 242 15.68 6.22 20.22
C GLY A 242 16.30 7.18 21.25
N ASN A 243 17.57 7.50 21.05
CA ASN A 243 18.33 8.42 21.90
C ASN A 243 18.54 9.81 21.27
N SER A 244 18.05 10.02 20.04
CA SER A 244 18.19 11.28 19.30
C SER A 244 16.82 11.83 18.93
N MET A 245 16.57 13.09 19.27
CA MET A 245 15.35 13.81 18.89
C MET A 245 15.20 13.87 17.36
N THR A 246 16.30 14.12 16.64
CA THR A 246 16.31 14.12 15.17
C THR A 246 15.95 12.74 14.63
N ARG A 247 16.56 11.67 15.15
CA ARG A 247 16.23 10.31 14.70
C ARG A 247 14.82 9.87 15.07
N LYS A 248 14.19 10.48 16.08
CA LYS A 248 12.77 10.29 16.41
C LYS A 248 11.87 11.10 15.47
N ALA A 249 12.23 12.34 15.19
CA ALA A 249 11.40 13.26 14.41
C ALA A 249 11.40 12.97 12.90
N TYR A 250 12.51 12.51 12.34
CA TYR A 250 12.64 12.28 10.91
C TYR A 250 12.50 10.80 10.56
N TRP A 251 11.71 10.53 9.53
CA TRP A 251 11.57 9.22 8.91
C TRP A 251 12.39 9.17 7.62
N ASN A 252 13.14 8.10 7.42
CA ASN A 252 13.76 7.79 6.14
C ASN A 252 12.91 6.73 5.44
N TYR A 253 12.42 7.05 4.25
CA TYR A 253 11.49 6.22 3.51
C TYR A 253 12.11 4.87 3.14
N ALA A 254 13.30 4.85 2.53
CA ALA A 254 13.93 3.59 2.11
C ALA A 254 14.25 2.66 3.29
N PHE A 255 14.68 3.19 4.43
CA PHE A 255 14.91 2.39 5.63
C PHE A 255 13.60 1.84 6.21
N GLY A 256 12.56 2.68 6.26
CA GLY A 256 11.27 2.31 6.82
C GLY A 256 10.56 1.20 6.04
N GLU A 257 10.45 1.38 4.73
CA GLU A 257 9.86 0.40 3.80
C GLU A 257 10.78 -0.80 3.62
N GLY A 258 12.09 -0.57 3.50
CA GLY A 258 13.08 -1.62 3.37
C GLY A 258 13.14 -2.53 4.60
N TRP A 259 12.94 -1.99 5.81
CA TRP A 259 12.80 -2.80 7.02
C TRP A 259 11.57 -3.69 6.97
N ALA A 260 10.40 -3.13 6.63
CA ALA A 260 9.17 -3.90 6.56
C ALA A 260 9.23 -4.99 5.48
N HIS A 261 9.82 -4.67 4.32
CA HIS A 261 10.04 -5.63 3.24
C HIS A 261 11.06 -6.71 3.61
N TYR A 262 12.16 -6.36 4.27
CA TYR A 262 13.11 -7.33 4.83
C TYR A 262 12.43 -8.28 5.83
N CYS A 263 11.54 -7.75 6.67
CA CYS A 263 10.80 -8.56 7.64
C CYS A 263 9.87 -9.58 6.97
N GLU A 264 9.28 -9.26 5.81
CA GLU A 264 8.52 -10.24 5.02
C GLU A 264 9.40 -11.45 4.71
N GLU A 265 10.57 -11.26 4.10
CA GLU A 265 11.48 -12.35 3.74
C GLU A 265 12.04 -13.08 4.97
N MET A 266 12.56 -12.32 5.95
CA MET A 266 13.22 -12.86 7.15
C MET A 266 12.28 -13.77 7.96
N MET A 267 11.01 -13.39 8.11
CA MET A 267 10.05 -14.21 8.85
C MET A 267 9.92 -15.61 8.25
N LEU A 268 9.90 -15.71 6.92
CA LEU A 268 9.80 -16.99 6.24
C LEU A 268 11.12 -17.77 6.29
N ASP A 269 12.26 -17.10 6.28
CA ASP A 269 13.58 -17.73 6.43
C ASP A 269 13.75 -18.36 7.82
N GLU A 270 13.21 -17.71 8.85
CA GLU A 270 13.18 -18.21 10.23
C GLU A 270 12.05 -19.23 10.48
N GLY A 271 11.31 -19.61 9.44
CA GLY A 271 10.35 -20.72 9.46
C GLY A 271 8.90 -20.33 9.74
N TYR A 272 8.53 -19.04 9.69
CA TYR A 272 7.13 -18.64 9.75
C TYR A 272 6.39 -18.90 8.44
N GLY A 273 5.18 -19.43 8.54
CA GLY A 273 4.31 -19.65 7.39
C GLY A 273 4.68 -20.90 6.58
N ASN A 274 4.34 -20.87 5.29
CA ASN A 274 4.51 -22.01 4.38
C ASN A 274 4.86 -21.54 2.97
N GLU A 275 4.94 -22.48 2.03
CA GLU A 275 5.27 -22.21 0.63
C GLU A 275 4.28 -21.26 -0.05
N GLN A 276 2.99 -21.28 0.32
CA GLN A 276 2.01 -20.31 -0.20
C GLN A 276 2.33 -18.89 0.26
N LEU A 277 2.75 -18.72 1.52
CA LEU A 277 3.20 -17.42 2.00
C LEU A 277 4.44 -16.94 1.23
N ARG A 278 5.38 -17.83 0.91
CA ARG A 278 6.55 -17.48 0.10
C ARG A 278 6.17 -17.07 -1.33
N VAL A 279 5.17 -17.70 -1.93
CA VAL A 279 4.62 -17.26 -3.23
C VAL A 279 4.09 -15.84 -3.16
N ILE A 280 3.32 -15.51 -2.11
CA ILE A 280 2.77 -14.16 -1.95
C ILE A 280 3.88 -13.14 -1.67
N GLN A 281 4.81 -13.43 -0.76
CA GLN A 281 5.95 -12.58 -0.46
C GLN A 281 6.78 -12.26 -1.72
N LEU A 282 7.11 -13.28 -2.53
CA LEU A 282 7.83 -13.08 -3.79
C LEU A 282 7.03 -12.26 -4.81
N LYS A 283 5.69 -12.45 -4.88
CA LYS A 283 4.83 -11.63 -5.73
C LYS A 283 4.85 -10.16 -5.31
N GLU A 284 4.78 -9.88 -4.01
CA GLU A 284 4.85 -8.51 -3.49
C GLU A 284 6.26 -7.90 -3.65
N ALA A 285 7.33 -8.70 -3.56
CA ALA A 285 8.70 -8.31 -3.92
C ALA A 285 8.81 -7.92 -5.41
N LEU A 286 8.34 -8.78 -6.32
CA LEU A 286 8.35 -8.51 -7.76
C LEU A 286 7.59 -7.25 -8.15
N LEU A 287 6.46 -7.02 -7.48
CA LEU A 287 5.71 -5.79 -7.67
C LEU A 287 6.60 -4.59 -7.31
N ARG A 288 7.24 -4.59 -6.13
CA ARG A 288 8.18 -3.54 -5.68
C ARG A 288 9.38 -3.38 -6.62
N ASP A 289 9.96 -4.46 -7.12
CA ASP A 289 11.03 -4.44 -8.13
C ASP A 289 10.58 -3.72 -9.40
N CYS A 290 9.40 -4.10 -9.92
CA CYS A 290 8.88 -3.50 -11.14
C CYS A 290 8.68 -2.00 -10.97
N ARG A 291 8.10 -1.59 -9.83
CA ARG A 291 7.86 -0.19 -9.47
C ARG A 291 9.17 0.60 -9.36
N PHE A 292 10.18 0.00 -8.74
CA PHE A 292 11.52 0.57 -8.64
C PHE A 292 12.16 0.77 -10.02
N ILE A 293 12.19 -0.28 -10.83
CA ILE A 293 12.80 -0.27 -12.17
C ILE A 293 12.13 0.73 -13.10
N VAL A 294 10.79 0.74 -13.17
CA VAL A 294 10.09 1.68 -14.07
C VAL A 294 10.29 3.13 -13.65
N SER A 295 10.42 3.42 -12.35
CA SER A 295 10.73 4.78 -11.88
C SER A 295 12.07 5.27 -12.47
N PHE A 296 13.10 4.43 -12.45
CA PHE A 296 14.39 4.76 -13.05
C PHE A 296 14.27 4.97 -14.56
N TRP A 297 13.59 4.08 -15.27
CA TRP A 297 13.44 4.19 -16.72
C TRP A 297 12.62 5.41 -17.14
N MET A 298 11.51 5.67 -16.47
CA MET A 298 10.65 6.82 -16.74
C MET A 298 11.39 8.14 -16.49
N HIS A 299 12.19 8.22 -15.42
CA HIS A 299 12.90 9.46 -15.07
C HIS A 299 14.21 9.69 -15.79
N THR A 300 14.89 8.64 -16.22
CA THR A 300 16.27 8.75 -16.71
C THR A 300 16.46 8.25 -18.13
N GLN A 301 15.52 7.47 -18.66
CA GLN A 301 15.64 6.79 -19.97
C GLN A 301 14.43 7.02 -20.89
N GLY A 302 13.44 7.82 -20.47
CA GLY A 302 12.33 8.24 -21.32
C GLY A 302 11.24 7.19 -21.56
N LEU A 303 11.13 6.19 -20.67
CA LEU A 303 10.04 5.21 -20.74
C LEU A 303 8.68 5.91 -20.53
N GLY A 304 7.73 5.63 -21.41
CA GLY A 304 6.36 6.14 -21.28
C GLY A 304 5.57 5.44 -20.16
N VAL A 305 4.55 6.11 -19.64
CA VAL A 305 3.65 5.56 -18.60
C VAL A 305 2.99 4.25 -19.04
N ASP A 306 2.57 4.15 -20.30
CA ASP A 306 1.93 2.95 -20.83
C ASP A 306 2.90 1.77 -20.94
N GLU A 307 4.16 2.03 -21.29
CA GLU A 307 5.22 1.02 -21.35
C GLU A 307 5.60 0.55 -19.94
N ALA A 308 5.68 1.48 -18.97
CA ALA A 308 5.86 1.15 -17.56
C ALA A 308 4.73 0.27 -17.01
N ARG A 309 3.48 0.58 -17.36
CA ARG A 309 2.32 -0.26 -16.98
C ARG A 309 2.44 -1.66 -17.57
N GLN A 310 2.77 -1.78 -18.85
CA GLN A 310 2.93 -3.08 -19.51
C GLN A 310 4.03 -3.90 -18.83
N PHE A 311 5.16 -3.27 -18.48
CA PHE A 311 6.25 -3.93 -17.77
C PHE A 311 5.81 -4.49 -16.41
N ILE A 312 5.10 -3.70 -15.60
CA ILE A 312 4.59 -4.16 -14.30
C ILE A 312 3.62 -5.32 -14.48
N MET A 313 2.69 -5.25 -15.44
CA MET A 313 1.72 -6.32 -15.67
C MET A 313 2.39 -7.64 -16.06
N GLU A 314 3.43 -7.59 -16.88
CA GLU A 314 4.14 -8.78 -17.35
C GLU A 314 5.01 -9.43 -16.27
N ASN A 315 5.65 -8.62 -15.40
CA ASN A 315 6.70 -9.10 -14.49
C ASN A 315 6.22 -9.26 -13.05
N ALA A 316 5.22 -8.50 -12.59
CA ALA A 316 4.65 -8.64 -11.25
C ALA A 316 3.56 -9.74 -11.16
N HIS A 317 3.37 -10.52 -12.25
CA HIS A 317 2.33 -11.55 -12.35
C HIS A 317 0.93 -11.07 -11.93
N MET A 318 0.64 -9.78 -12.17
CA MET A 318 -0.70 -9.23 -12.06
C MET A 318 -1.59 -9.97 -13.07
N GLU A 319 -2.76 -10.48 -12.66
CA GLU A 319 -3.58 -11.39 -13.47
C GLU A 319 -3.70 -10.92 -14.95
N ARG A 320 -3.12 -11.69 -15.88
CA ARG A 320 -3.50 -11.65 -17.32
C ARG A 320 -5.00 -11.99 -17.49
N LEU A 321 -5.54 -12.79 -16.56
CA LEU A 321 -6.94 -13.16 -16.49
C LEU A 321 -7.87 -11.96 -16.23
N ALA A 322 -7.47 -10.94 -15.49
CA ALA A 322 -8.26 -9.72 -15.36
C ALA A 322 -8.47 -9.05 -16.74
N ARG A 323 -7.42 -9.03 -17.57
CA ARG A 323 -7.46 -8.52 -18.95
C ARG A 323 -8.33 -9.36 -19.86
N GLU A 324 -8.09 -10.67 -19.87
CA GLU A 324 -8.84 -11.61 -20.72
C GLU A 324 -10.31 -11.72 -20.31
N ARG A 325 -10.61 -11.78 -19.00
CA ARG A 325 -11.98 -11.76 -18.45
C ARG A 325 -12.69 -10.43 -18.74
N PHE A 326 -11.97 -9.30 -18.69
CA PHE A 326 -12.54 -8.00 -19.03
C PHE A 326 -12.94 -7.93 -20.50
N PHE A 327 -12.06 -8.30 -21.43
CA PHE A 327 -12.40 -8.32 -22.86
C PHE A 327 -13.41 -9.41 -23.22
N HIS A 328 -13.44 -10.52 -22.48
CA HIS A 328 -14.50 -11.51 -22.63
C HIS A 328 -15.87 -10.97 -22.16
N ALA A 329 -15.91 -10.20 -21.07
CA ALA A 329 -17.13 -9.57 -20.55
C ALA A 329 -17.51 -8.28 -21.32
N HIS A 330 -16.55 -7.62 -21.96
CA HIS A 330 -16.71 -6.39 -22.73
C HIS A 330 -15.98 -6.52 -24.08
N PRO A 331 -16.53 -7.27 -25.05
CA PRO A 331 -15.85 -7.62 -26.29
C PRO A 331 -15.52 -6.44 -27.21
N SER A 332 -16.24 -5.33 -27.03
CA SER A 332 -16.03 -4.07 -27.74
C SER A 332 -15.16 -3.08 -26.98
N ALA A 333 -14.75 -3.41 -25.75
CA ALA A 333 -13.94 -2.51 -24.95
C ALA A 333 -12.53 -2.41 -25.52
N SER A 334 -12.04 -1.18 -25.61
CA SER A 334 -10.68 -0.87 -26.02
C SER A 334 -9.68 -1.25 -24.92
N ALA A 335 -8.42 -1.41 -25.28
CA ALA A 335 -7.35 -1.60 -24.29
C ALA A 335 -7.30 -0.46 -23.25
N LYS A 336 -7.68 0.75 -23.66
CA LYS A 336 -7.84 1.89 -22.78
C LYS A 336 -8.89 1.65 -21.68
N GLU A 337 -10.09 1.16 -22.02
CA GLU A 337 -11.17 0.94 -21.04
C GLU A 337 -10.83 -0.15 -20.00
N PHE A 338 -10.06 -1.17 -20.40
CA PHE A 338 -9.52 -2.15 -19.45
C PHE A 338 -8.55 -1.48 -18.46
N HIS A 339 -7.60 -0.70 -18.99
CA HIS A 339 -6.58 -0.05 -18.20
C HIS A 339 -7.15 1.01 -17.25
N ASP A 340 -8.14 1.80 -17.66
CA ASP A 340 -8.80 2.81 -16.82
C ASP A 340 -9.46 2.18 -15.58
N ARG A 341 -10.00 0.96 -15.72
CA ARG A 341 -10.60 0.21 -14.59
C ARG A 341 -9.56 -0.47 -13.72
N LEU A 342 -8.49 -1.02 -14.30
CA LEU A 342 -7.39 -1.65 -13.57
C LEU A 342 -6.62 -0.63 -12.73
N LEU A 343 -6.38 0.58 -13.26
CA LEU A 343 -5.81 1.71 -12.52
C LEU A 343 -6.72 2.16 -11.36
N GLY A 344 -8.01 1.86 -11.42
CA GLY A 344 -8.98 2.11 -10.35
C GLY A 344 -8.95 1.11 -9.18
N LEU A 345 -8.14 0.04 -9.25
CA LEU A 345 -8.11 -1.05 -8.26
C LEU A 345 -6.94 -0.97 -7.26
N GLY A 346 -5.92 -0.13 -7.50
CA GLY A 346 -4.69 -0.03 -6.67
C GLY A 346 -3.72 -1.23 -6.84
N GLY A 347 -2.41 -1.16 -6.57
CA GLY A 347 -1.55 -0.05 -6.12
C GLY A 347 -0.13 -0.05 -6.73
N ALA A 348 0.61 1.06 -6.55
CA ALA A 348 2.06 1.29 -6.79
C ALA A 348 2.66 2.40 -5.88
N PRO A 349 3.99 2.46 -5.58
CA PRO A 349 4.56 3.24 -4.49
C PRO A 349 4.94 4.68 -4.89
N VAL A 350 4.34 5.60 -4.14
CA VAL A 350 4.87 6.75 -3.36
C VAL A 350 5.79 7.81 -4.00
N GLY A 351 6.26 7.66 -5.24
CA GLY A 351 7.03 8.73 -5.90
C GLY A 351 6.29 9.53 -6.97
N PHE A 352 5.25 8.94 -7.57
CA PHE A 352 4.69 9.41 -8.84
C PHE A 352 3.15 9.28 -8.94
N LEU A 353 2.49 9.19 -7.79
CA LEU A 353 1.02 9.18 -7.69
C LEU A 353 0.45 10.56 -7.30
N GLU A 354 1.19 11.64 -7.56
CA GLU A 354 0.66 12.99 -7.43
C GLU A 354 0.29 13.65 -8.76
N GLU A 355 0.63 13.10 -9.95
CA GLU A 355 0.31 13.74 -11.26
C GLU A 355 -0.45 12.91 -12.32
N LEU A 356 -1.11 11.79 -11.98
CA LEU A 356 -1.95 11.06 -12.96
C LEU A 356 -3.11 10.28 -12.32
N ILE A 357 -3.96 10.94 -11.54
CA ILE A 357 -5.35 11.16 -11.97
C ILE A 357 -5.62 12.67 -12.24
N VAL A 358 -4.82 13.32 -13.08
CA VAL A 358 -4.45 14.77 -13.22
C VAL A 358 -3.09 15.09 -12.68
#